data_AF-A0A5E7N082-F1
#
_entry.id   AF-A0A5E7N082-F1
#
_cell.length_a   1.000
_cell.length_b   1.000
_cell.length_c   1.000
_cell.angle_alpha   90.00
_cell.angle_beta   90.00
_cell.angle_gamma   90.00
#
_symmetry.space_group_name_H-M   'P 1'
#
loop_
_entity.id
_entity.type
_entity.pdbx_description
1 polymer ?
#
loop_
_entity_poly.entity_id
_entity_poly.type
_entity_poly.pdbx_seq_one_letter_code
_entity_poly.pdbx_strand_id
1 'polypeptide(L)'
;MLTGPTPIKGVRYNVQVLLNGWVLSALMWCIGSGLKSVPAGIFDGWINRVGVYFVYAGWGGGLVSLVVFLLLMGKYLHARRLGKVL
;
A
#
# COMPACT_ATOMS: atom_id res chain seq x y z
N MET A 1 -30.84 -6.96 -15.36
CA MET A 1 -30.16 -7.10 -14.05
C MET A 1 -28.73 -6.60 -14.20
N LEU A 2 -28.44 -5.40 -13.70
CA LEU A 2 -27.09 -4.83 -13.70
C LEU A 2 -26.29 -5.48 -12.55
N THR A 3 -25.71 -6.65 -12.83
CA THR A 3 -24.82 -7.39 -11.92
C THR A 3 -23.40 -6.82 -11.96
N GLY A 4 -23.27 -5.52 -11.70
CA GLY A 4 -22.00 -4.85 -11.41
C GLY A 4 -21.96 -4.42 -9.94
N PRO A 5 -20.78 -4.35 -9.29
CA PRO A 5 -20.69 -3.80 -7.95
C PRO A 5 -21.34 -2.41 -7.93
N THR A 6 -22.22 -2.14 -6.97
CA THR A 6 -22.79 -0.79 -6.85
C THR A 6 -21.66 0.23 -6.66
N PRO A 7 -21.76 1.45 -7.20
CA PRO A 7 -20.64 2.42 -7.23
C PRO A 7 -20.07 2.70 -5.83
N ILE A 8 -20.91 2.62 -4.79
CA ILE A 8 -20.52 2.75 -3.38
C ILE A 8 -19.64 1.57 -2.91
N LYS A 9 -19.93 0.35 -3.37
CA LYS A 9 -19.12 -0.85 -3.06
C LYS A 9 -17.76 -0.81 -3.75
N GLY A 10 -17.69 -0.30 -4.99
CA GLY A 10 -16.43 -0.16 -5.73
C GLY A 10 -15.45 0.84 -5.08
N VAL A 11 -15.94 2.00 -4.65
CA VAL A 11 -15.11 2.98 -3.93
C VAL A 11 -14.64 2.44 -2.58
N ARG A 12 -15.53 1.76 -1.84
CA ARG A 12 -15.16 1.14 -0.56
C ARG A 12 -14.07 0.08 -0.72
N TYR A 13 -14.14 -0.72 -1.78
CA TYR A 13 -13.11 -1.71 -2.11
C TYR A 13 -11.76 -1.04 -2.42
N ASN A 14 -11.75 0.03 -3.23
CA ASN A 14 -10.52 0.75 -3.54
C ASN A 14 -9.86 1.33 -2.28
N VAL A 15 -10.65 1.91 -1.38
CA VAL A 15 -10.16 2.43 -0.09
C VAL A 15 -9.61 1.31 0.79
N GLN A 16 -10.27 0.14 0.83
CA GLN A 16 -9.76 -1.03 1.57
C GLN A 16 -8.42 -1.53 1.01
N VAL A 17 -8.26 -1.59 -0.32
CA VAL A 17 -7.01 -1.99 -0.95
C VAL A 17 -5.87 -1.02 -0.59
N LEU A 18 -6.15 0.29 -0.63
CA LEU A 18 -5.20 1.31 -0.18
C LEU A 18 -4.82 1.10 1.28
N LEU A 19 -5.80 1.07 2.18
CA LEU A 19 -5.55 0.94 3.63
C LEU A 19 -4.80 -0.34 3.97
N ASN A 20 -5.18 -1.48 3.41
CA ASN A 20 -4.51 -2.76 3.66
C ASN A 20 -3.05 -2.73 3.15
N GLY A 21 -2.82 -2.16 1.97
CA GLY A 21 -1.47 -1.98 1.42
C GLY A 21 -0.59 -1.07 2.28
N TRP A 22 -1.15 0.03 2.78
CA TRP A 22 -0.46 0.96 3.68
C TRP A 22 -0.21 0.38 5.07
N VAL A 23 -1.14 -0.41 5.62
CA VAL A 23 -0.93 -1.10 6.90
C VAL A 23 0.23 -2.09 6.80
N LEU A 24 0.27 -2.90 5.73
CA LEU A 24 1.37 -3.84 5.51
C LEU A 24 2.73 -3.12 5.36
N SER A 25 2.70 -1.99 4.66
CA SER A 25 3.85 -1.12 4.45
C SER A 25 4.35 -0.47 5.73
N ALA A 26 3.43 0.00 6.58
CA ALA A 26 3.74 0.55 7.89
C ALA A 26 4.33 -0.52 8.82
N LEU A 27 3.81 -1.76 8.78
CA LEU A 27 4.37 -2.86 9.55
C LEU A 27 5.81 -3.18 9.11
N MET A 28 6.07 -3.29 7.81
CA MET A 28 7.42 -3.49 7.28
C MET A 28 8.37 -2.34 7.63
N TRP A 29 7.86 -1.11 7.60
CA TRP A 29 8.64 0.06 8.00
C TRP A 29 8.99 0.05 9.49
N CYS A 30 8.03 -0.30 10.37
CA CYS A 30 8.25 -0.46 11.80
C CYS A 30 9.27 -1.56 12.10
N ILE A 31 9.15 -2.72 11.46
CA ILE A 31 10.10 -3.83 11.61
C ILE A 31 11.49 -3.39 11.15
N GLY A 32 11.60 -2.78 9.97
CA GLY A 32 12.87 -2.30 9.44
C GLY A 32 13.52 -1.24 10.32
N SER A 33 12.73 -0.35 10.91
CA SER A 33 13.22 0.69 11.83
C SER A 33 13.70 0.10 13.16
N GLY A 34 13.02 -0.92 13.69
CA GLY A 34 13.47 -1.65 14.88
C GLY A 34 14.74 -2.47 14.64
N LEU A 35 14.91 -3.04 13.44
CA LEU A 35 16.15 -3.72 13.06
C LEU A 35 17.31 -2.73 12.88
N LYS A 36 17.04 -1.52 12.37
CA LYS A 36 18.03 -0.43 12.30
C LYS A 36 18.49 0.07 13.66
N SER A 37 17.64 0.00 14.69
CA SER A 37 18.01 0.45 16.03
C SER A 37 18.94 -0.52 16.77
N VAL A 38 19.19 -1.71 16.21
CA VAL A 38 20.14 -2.67 16.78
C VAL A 38 21.58 -2.14 16.59
N PRO A 39 22.36 -1.98 17.68
CA PRO A 39 23.73 -1.51 17.60
C PRO A 39 24.57 -2.41 16.68
N ALA A 40 25.36 -1.79 15.80
CA ALA A 40 26.16 -2.50 14.81
C ALA A 40 27.15 -3.52 15.41
N GLY A 41 27.56 -3.33 16.67
CA GLY A 41 28.48 -4.21 17.39
C GLY A 41 27.90 -5.53 17.89
N ILE A 42 26.58 -5.77 17.79
CA ILE A 42 25.97 -7.03 18.26
C ILE A 42 25.90 -8.09 17.15
N PHE A 43 25.78 -7.68 15.88
CA PHE A 43 25.57 -8.57 14.73
C PHE A 43 26.31 -8.12 13.47
N ASP A 44 27.57 -7.67 13.60
CA ASP A 44 28.44 -7.23 12.48
C ASP A 44 27.76 -6.27 11.48
N GLY A 45 26.81 -5.45 11.95
CA GLY A 45 26.00 -4.56 11.11
C GLY A 45 25.09 -5.24 10.09
N TRP A 46 25.02 -6.58 10.03
CA TRP A 46 24.16 -7.31 9.09
C TRP A 46 22.68 -7.04 9.35
N ILE A 47 22.26 -7.10 10.62
CA ILE A 47 20.88 -6.79 11.02
C ILE A 47 20.48 -5.36 10.66
N ASN A 48 21.41 -4.41 10.81
CA ASN A 48 21.18 -3.02 10.44
C ASN A 48 20.96 -2.89 8.92
N ARG A 49 21.78 -3.55 8.09
CA ARG A 49 21.58 -3.58 6.62
C ARG A 49 20.24 -4.20 6.24
N VAL A 50 19.86 -5.31 6.86
CA VAL A 50 18.55 -5.94 6.65
C VAL A 50 17.42 -4.98 7.00
N GLY A 51 17.53 -4.26 8.12
CA GLY A 51 16.58 -3.20 8.51
C GLY A 51 16.42 -2.10 7.47
N VAL A 52 17.51 -1.69 6.81
CA VAL A 52 17.48 -0.73 5.68
C VAL A 52 16.61 -1.25 4.54
N TYR A 53 16.78 -2.51 4.12
CA TYR A 53 15.97 -3.09 3.05
C TYR A 53 14.48 -3.17 3.42
N PHE A 54 14.16 -3.56 4.66
CA PHE A 54 12.77 -3.59 5.13
C PHE A 54 12.10 -2.21 5.13
N VAL A 55 12.83 -1.16 5.53
CA VAL A 55 12.34 0.22 5.46
C VAL A 55 12.03 0.61 4.01
N TYR A 56 12.96 0.36 3.07
CA TYR A 56 12.74 0.68 1.67
C TYR A 56 11.60 -0.14 1.05
N ALA A 57 11.49 -1.42 1.41
CA ALA A 57 10.40 -2.28 0.95
C ALA A 57 9.04 -1.82 1.52
N GLY A 58 8.99 -1.32 2.76
CA GLY A 58 7.79 -0.70 3.33
C GLY A 58 7.36 0.54 2.54
N TRP A 59 8.29 1.46 2.25
CA TRP A 59 8.01 2.61 1.38
C TRP A 59 7.54 2.19 -0.01
N GLY A 60 8.20 1.20 -0.62
CA GLY A 60 7.84 0.67 -1.93
C GLY A 60 6.43 0.08 -1.96
N GLY A 61 6.06 -0.73 -0.96
CA GLY A 61 4.72 -1.30 -0.84
C GLY A 61 3.64 -0.22 -0.73
N GLY A 62 3.90 0.84 0.04
CA GLY A 62 2.94 1.93 0.25
C GLY A 62 2.70 2.68 -1.05
N LEU A 63 3.78 2.96 -1.78
CA LEU A 63 3.75 3.66 -3.06
C LEU A 63 3.02 2.84 -4.14
N VAL A 64 3.27 1.53 -4.21
CA VAL A 64 2.55 0.62 -5.11
C VAL A 64 1.05 0.62 -4.80
N SER A 65 0.66 0.53 -3.53
CA SER A 65 -0.75 0.56 -3.15
C SER A 65 -1.43 1.88 -3.52
N LEU A 66 -0.71 3.00 -3.39
CA LEU A 66 -1.18 4.33 -3.78
C LEU A 66 -1.36 4.46 -5.30
N VAL A 67 -0.42 3.93 -6.09
CA VAL A 67 -0.53 3.91 -7.57
C VAL A 67 -1.75 3.09 -8.00
N VAL A 68 -1.95 1.90 -7.42
CA VAL A 68 -3.12 1.06 -7.72
C VAL A 68 -4.42 1.79 -7.39
N PHE A 69 -4.48 2.45 -6.23
CA PHE A 69 -5.63 3.25 -5.83
C PHE A 69 -5.93 4.39 -6.82
N LEU A 70 -4.92 5.16 -7.23
CA LEU A 70 -5.09 6.26 -8.19
C LEU A 70 -5.58 5.76 -9.56
N LEU A 71 -5.07 4.63 -10.04
CA LEU A 71 -5.52 4.02 -11.30
C LEU A 71 -6.99 3.58 -11.23
N LEU A 72 -7.38 2.90 -10.15
CA LEU A 72 -8.75 2.46 -9.94
C LEU A 72 -9.71 3.65 -9.77
N MET A 73 -9.28 4.68 -9.05
CA MET A 73 -10.05 5.90 -8.86
C MET A 73 -10.20 6.70 -10.17
N GLY A 74 -9.14 6.76 -10.98
CA GLY A 74 -9.17 7.38 -12.30
C GLY A 74 -10.17 6.68 -13.23
N LYS A 75 -10.16 5.34 -13.26
CA LYS A 75 -11.16 4.55 -14.00
C LYS A 75 -12.58 4.82 -13.51
N TYR A 76 -12.79 4.86 -12.20
CA TYR A 76 -14.09 5.16 -11.60
C TYR A 76 -14.60 6.55 -11.99
N LEU A 77 -13.77 7.59 -11.87
CA LEU A 77 -14.13 8.96 -12.26
C LEU A 77 -14.42 9.07 -13.76
N HIS A 78 -13.65 8.38 -14.60
CA HIS A 78 -13.87 8.39 -16.04
C HIS A 78 -15.18 7.70 -16.42
N ALA A 79 -15.49 6.54 -15.82
CA ALA A 79 -16.77 5.84 -16.02
C ALA A 79 -17.97 6.70 -15.59
N ARG A 80 -17.84 7.39 -14.44
CA ARG A 80 -18.87 8.30 -13.93
C ARG A 80 -19.15 9.47 -14.87
N ARG A 81 -18.11 10.05 -15.50
CA ARG A 81 -18.27 11.11 -16.51
C ARG A 81 -19.00 10.62 -17.77
N LEU A 82 -18.87 9.34 -18.11
CA LEU A 82 -19.53 8.73 -19.27
C LEU A 82 -20.95 8.22 -18.98
N GLY A 83 -21.50 8.49 -17.78
CA GLY A 83 -22.83 8.00 -17.37
C GLY A 83 -22.90 6.49 -17.21
N LYS A 84 -21.77 5.78 -17.26
CA LYS A 84 -21.71 4.33 -17.05
C LYS A 84 -21.61 4.07 -15.54
N VAL A 85 -22.59 3.36 -14.99
CA VAL A 85 -22.54 2.87 -13.61
C VAL A 85 -21.65 1.62 -13.62
N LEU A 86 -20.46 1.74 -13.03
CA LEU A 86 -19.44 0.70 -12.96
C LEU A 86 -19.22 0.30 -11.49
#